data_AF-A0A4D7DQ97-F1
#
_entry.id   AF-A0A4D7DQ97-F1
#
_cell.length_a   1.000
_cell.length_b   1.000
_cell.length_c   1.000
_cell.angle_alpha   90.00
_cell.angle_beta   90.00
_cell.angle_gamma   90.00
#
_symmetry.space_group_name_H-M   'P 1'
#
loop_
_entity.id
_entity.type
_entity.pdbx_description
1 polymer ?
#
loop_
_entity_poly.entity_id
_entity_poly.type
_entity_poly.pdbx_seq_one_letter_code
_entity_poly.pdbx_strand_id
1 'polypeptide(L)'
;MLHALSSPSQHSIRLIAAARQLADRLCPSSRIGRDDLNAAMVDAFGCSASSGAWTQRDSFVAAEIATILRSRETALPEEGAACLMALDALASLLPIQTVRSEEQIAHQHFSTPLSLAWLAARMAMIGPDDSVLEPSAGTGMLAHWAGEGRALHLNELDPVRAEILRQLDTSKNRLILA
;
A
#
# COMPACT_ATOMS: atom_id res chain seq x y z
N MET A 1 -4.54 31.51 -4.73
CA MET A 1 -4.21 31.10 -3.36
C MET A 1 -3.43 29.80 -3.48
N LEU A 2 -2.10 29.85 -3.38
CA LEU A 2 -1.26 28.64 -3.43
C LEU A 2 -1.58 27.82 -2.18
N HIS A 3 -2.23 26.66 -2.33
CA HIS A 3 -2.31 25.70 -1.23
C HIS A 3 -0.87 25.34 -0.85
N ALA A 4 -0.47 25.63 0.38
CA ALA A 4 0.79 25.14 0.91
C ALA A 4 0.79 23.62 0.77
N LEU A 5 1.81 23.07 0.09
CA LEU A 5 1.97 21.62 -0.05
C LEU A 5 1.96 21.01 1.35
N SER A 6 1.04 20.07 1.59
CA SER A 6 0.92 19.39 2.88
C SER A 6 2.24 18.71 3.23
N SER A 7 2.62 18.71 4.52
CA SER A 7 3.81 17.96 4.95
C SER A 7 3.65 16.46 4.63
N PRO A 8 4.76 15.71 4.43
CA PRO A 8 4.67 14.29 4.11
C PRO A 8 3.82 13.48 5.09
N SER A 9 3.86 13.83 6.39
CA SER A 9 3.03 13.21 7.43
C SER A 9 1.56 13.57 7.35
N GLN A 10 1.20 14.82 7.02
CA GLN A 10 -0.21 15.15 6.78
C GLN A 10 -0.74 14.47 5.52
N HIS A 11 0.10 14.36 4.49
CA HIS A 11 -0.26 13.73 3.24
C HIS A 11 -0.49 12.22 3.42
N SER A 12 0.43 11.52 4.09
CA SER A 12 0.29 10.08 4.38
C SER A 12 -0.94 9.77 5.23
N ILE A 13 -1.27 10.60 6.24
CA ILE A 13 -2.49 10.43 7.05
C ILE A 13 -3.73 10.45 6.18
N ARG A 14 -3.80 11.38 5.21
CA ARG A 14 -4.93 11.48 4.27
C ARG A 14 -4.98 10.28 3.32
N LEU A 15 -3.82 9.81 2.82
CA LEU A 15 -3.78 8.59 2.01
C LEU A 15 -4.26 7.37 2.77
N ILE A 16 -3.85 7.21 4.02
CA ILE A 16 -4.30 6.10 4.87
C ILE A 16 -5.80 6.24 5.19
N ALA A 17 -6.31 7.45 5.37
CA ALA A 17 -7.75 7.69 5.55
C ALA A 17 -8.54 7.27 4.30
N ALA A 18 -8.12 7.66 3.11
CA ALA A 18 -8.73 7.21 1.85
C ALA A 18 -8.62 5.68 1.69
N ALA A 19 -7.46 5.11 2.00
CA ALA A 19 -7.22 3.68 1.93
C ALA A 19 -8.14 2.86 2.85
N ARG A 20 -8.43 3.35 4.06
CA ARG A 20 -9.39 2.72 4.98
C ARG A 20 -10.81 2.72 4.40
N GLN A 21 -11.27 3.86 3.88
CA GLN A 21 -12.58 3.95 3.21
C GLN A 21 -12.70 2.98 2.03
N LEU A 22 -11.61 2.81 1.26
CA LEU A 22 -11.56 1.86 0.16
C LEU A 22 -11.55 0.41 0.68
N ALA A 23 -10.76 0.11 1.72
CA ALA A 23 -10.68 -1.23 2.32
C ALA A 23 -12.02 -1.72 2.85
N ASP A 24 -12.81 -0.84 3.47
CA ASP A 24 -14.16 -1.15 3.97
C ASP A 24 -15.12 -1.56 2.84
N ARG A 25 -14.88 -1.04 1.63
CA ARG A 25 -15.70 -1.29 0.44
C ARG A 25 -15.19 -2.45 -0.41
N LEU A 26 -13.97 -2.94 -0.17
CA LEU A 26 -13.41 -4.08 -0.89
C LEU A 26 -14.11 -5.37 -0.47
N CYS A 27 -15.05 -5.82 -1.30
CA CYS A 27 -15.73 -7.09 -1.13
C CYS A 27 -16.00 -7.78 -2.47
N PRO A 28 -16.17 -9.11 -2.49
CA PRO A 28 -16.34 -9.86 -3.75
C PRO A 28 -17.51 -9.40 -4.63
N SER A 29 -18.53 -8.77 -4.04
CA SER A 29 -19.74 -8.30 -4.74
C SER A 29 -19.63 -6.88 -5.29
N SER A 30 -18.58 -6.12 -4.95
CA SER A 30 -18.44 -4.71 -5.34
C SER A 30 -17.00 -4.41 -5.74
N ARG A 31 -16.79 -4.11 -7.02
CA ARG A 31 -15.49 -3.62 -7.53
C ARG A 31 -15.38 -2.12 -7.31
N ILE A 32 -14.16 -1.68 -7.03
CA ILE A 32 -13.80 -0.26 -6.91
C ILE A 32 -13.48 0.25 -8.31
N GLY A 33 -14.25 1.25 -8.76
CA GLY A 33 -14.00 1.98 -10.00
C GLY A 33 -13.08 3.19 -9.80
N ARG A 34 -12.76 3.87 -10.89
CA ARG A 34 -12.01 5.14 -10.83
C ARG A 34 -12.78 6.22 -10.06
N ASP A 35 -14.09 6.27 -10.21
CA ASP A 35 -14.93 7.25 -9.50
C ASP A 35 -14.93 7.02 -7.99
N ASP A 36 -14.86 5.76 -7.56
CA ASP A 36 -14.74 5.38 -6.15
C ASP A 36 -13.39 5.80 -5.55
N LEU A 37 -12.30 5.59 -6.29
CA LEU A 37 -10.98 6.08 -5.89
C LEU A 37 -10.99 7.61 -5.75
N ASN A 38 -11.54 8.31 -6.74
CA ASN A 38 -11.61 9.76 -6.72
C ASN A 38 -12.48 10.29 -5.58
N ALA A 39 -13.61 9.65 -5.30
CA ALA A 39 -14.49 10.02 -4.18
C ALA A 39 -13.76 9.88 -2.83
N ALA A 40 -13.11 8.73 -2.57
CA ALA A 40 -12.35 8.53 -1.34
C ALA A 40 -11.21 9.55 -1.17
N MET A 41 -10.55 9.91 -2.28
CA MET A 41 -9.49 10.94 -2.27
C MET A 41 -10.06 12.34 -2.02
N VAL A 42 -11.20 12.71 -2.64
CA VAL A 42 -11.87 13.99 -2.36
C VAL A 42 -12.29 14.08 -0.91
N ASP A 43 -12.86 13.02 -0.35
CA ASP A 43 -13.29 12.98 1.05
C ASP A 43 -12.11 13.12 2.02
N ALA A 44 -10.97 12.48 1.73
CA ALA A 44 -9.79 12.55 2.58
C ALA A 44 -8.99 13.87 2.44
N PHE A 45 -8.93 14.45 1.23
CA PHE A 45 -8.15 15.66 0.95
C PHE A 45 -8.98 16.95 0.96
N GLY A 46 -10.32 16.85 0.93
CA GLY A 46 -11.25 17.98 0.88
C GLY A 46 -11.28 18.72 -0.46
N CYS A 47 -10.67 18.16 -1.51
CA CYS A 47 -10.55 18.79 -2.83
C CYS A 47 -10.32 17.74 -3.93
N SER A 48 -10.57 18.11 -5.18
CA SER A 48 -10.28 17.25 -6.34
C SER A 48 -8.81 17.32 -6.75
N ALA A 49 -8.36 16.36 -7.56
CA ALA A 49 -6.99 16.31 -8.10
C ALA A 49 -6.59 17.59 -8.86
N SER A 50 -7.56 18.32 -9.45
CA SER A 50 -7.33 19.59 -10.16
C SER A 50 -6.76 20.70 -9.25
N SER A 51 -6.90 20.58 -7.93
CA SER A 51 -6.31 21.50 -6.96
C SER A 51 -4.79 21.35 -6.82
N GLY A 52 -4.22 20.24 -7.28
CA GLY A 52 -2.82 19.88 -7.10
C GLY A 52 -2.47 19.38 -5.68
N ALA A 53 -3.44 19.23 -4.78
CA ALA A 53 -3.20 18.72 -3.43
C ALA A 53 -2.90 17.21 -3.38
N TRP A 54 -3.31 16.48 -4.41
CA TRP A 54 -3.04 15.06 -4.64
C TRP A 54 -3.10 14.76 -6.14
N THR A 55 -2.46 13.68 -6.55
CA THR A 55 -2.31 13.23 -7.94
C THR A 55 -3.05 11.93 -8.19
N GLN A 56 -3.27 11.57 -9.45
CA GLN A 56 -3.81 10.24 -9.78
C GLN A 56 -2.95 9.10 -9.19
N ARG A 57 -1.62 9.29 -9.09
CA ARG A 57 -0.72 8.29 -8.49
C ARG A 57 -1.04 8.08 -7.01
N ASP A 58 -1.35 9.15 -6.28
CA ASP A 58 -1.73 9.08 -4.87
C ASP A 58 -2.99 8.24 -4.65
N SER A 59 -3.97 8.33 -5.56
CA SER A 59 -5.16 7.46 -5.50
C SER A 59 -4.81 5.98 -5.66
N PHE A 60 -3.78 5.66 -6.44
CA PHE A 60 -3.28 4.30 -6.60
C PHE A 60 -2.45 3.84 -5.38
N VAL A 61 -1.69 4.74 -4.77
CA VAL A 61 -1.02 4.48 -3.48
C VAL A 61 -2.06 4.14 -2.41
N ALA A 62 -3.15 4.91 -2.31
CA ALA A 62 -4.25 4.61 -1.39
C ALA A 62 -4.90 3.25 -1.69
N ALA A 63 -5.08 2.90 -2.96
CA ALA A 63 -5.61 1.60 -3.37
C ALA A 63 -4.69 0.43 -2.97
N GLU A 64 -3.38 0.57 -3.14
CA GLU A 64 -2.39 -0.43 -2.68
C GLU A 64 -2.49 -0.64 -1.16
N ILE A 65 -2.51 0.44 -0.39
CA ILE A 65 -2.67 0.38 1.07
C ILE A 65 -4.01 -0.29 1.44
N ALA A 66 -5.09 -0.01 0.71
CA ALA A 66 -6.39 -0.61 0.97
C ALA A 66 -6.36 -2.14 0.87
N THR A 67 -5.58 -2.70 -0.06
CA THR A 67 -5.41 -4.16 -0.15
C THR A 67 -4.63 -4.75 1.02
N ILE A 68 -3.59 -4.05 1.51
CA ILE A 68 -2.85 -4.44 2.71
C ILE A 68 -3.77 -4.43 3.94
N LEU A 69 -4.56 -3.37 4.11
CA LEU A 69 -5.51 -3.28 5.21
C LEU A 69 -6.56 -4.39 5.12
N ARG A 70 -7.12 -4.61 3.93
CA ARG A 70 -8.15 -5.63 3.75
C ARG A 70 -7.62 -7.06 3.92
N SER A 71 -6.37 -7.35 3.50
CA SER A 71 -5.77 -8.67 3.69
C SER A 71 -5.51 -9.00 5.16
N ARG A 72 -5.20 -7.99 6.00
CA ARG A 72 -5.08 -8.17 7.46
C ARG A 72 -6.37 -8.62 8.14
N GLU A 73 -7.52 -8.21 7.59
CA GLU A 73 -8.84 -8.49 8.14
C GLU A 73 -9.52 -9.72 7.50
N THR A 74 -8.92 -10.25 6.43
CA THR A 74 -9.47 -11.38 5.69
C THR A 74 -8.88 -12.68 6.20
N ALA A 75 -9.74 -13.64 6.54
CA ALA A 75 -9.31 -15.00 6.81
C ALA A 75 -8.83 -15.65 5.50
N LEU A 76 -7.51 -15.74 5.34
CA LEU A 76 -6.89 -16.35 4.16
C LEU A 76 -6.86 -17.88 4.27
N PRO A 77 -7.05 -18.61 3.16
CA PRO A 77 -6.86 -20.06 3.14
C PRO A 77 -5.46 -20.48 3.58
N GLU A 78 -5.35 -21.61 4.29
CA GLU A 78 -4.04 -22.20 4.66
C GLU A 78 -3.32 -22.82 3.45
N GLU A 79 -4.11 -23.43 2.56
CA GLU A 79 -3.63 -24.04 1.31
C GLU A 79 -3.11 -22.94 0.37
N GLY A 80 -1.90 -23.16 -0.15
CA GLY A 80 -1.14 -22.11 -0.82
C GLY A 80 -1.75 -21.64 -2.13
N ALA A 81 -2.24 -22.54 -2.96
CA ALA A 81 -2.87 -22.17 -4.24
C ALA A 81 -4.19 -21.40 -4.02
N ALA A 82 -5.01 -21.85 -3.07
CA ALA A 82 -6.24 -21.17 -2.68
C ALA A 82 -5.97 -19.79 -2.09
N CYS A 83 -4.91 -19.63 -1.28
CA CYS A 83 -4.49 -18.34 -0.76
C CYS A 83 -4.07 -17.38 -1.88
N LEU A 84 -3.23 -17.85 -2.81
CA LEU A 84 -2.84 -17.08 -4.00
C LEU A 84 -4.05 -16.59 -4.79
N MET A 85 -5.00 -17.49 -5.09
CA MET A 85 -6.22 -17.15 -5.79
C MET A 85 -7.08 -16.14 -5.04
N ALA A 86 -7.17 -16.25 -3.71
CA ALA A 86 -7.91 -15.29 -2.88
C ALA A 86 -7.27 -13.90 -2.90
N LEU A 87 -5.95 -13.81 -2.85
CA LEU A 87 -5.21 -12.55 -2.92
C LEU A 87 -5.27 -11.91 -4.31
N ASP A 88 -5.19 -12.71 -5.38
CA ASP A 88 -5.39 -12.24 -6.75
C ASP A 88 -6.82 -11.72 -6.97
N ALA A 89 -7.82 -12.43 -6.43
CA ALA A 89 -9.21 -12.01 -6.49
C ALA A 89 -9.42 -10.68 -5.74
N LEU A 90 -8.82 -10.51 -4.56
CA LEU A 90 -8.85 -9.26 -3.79
C LEU A 90 -8.20 -8.12 -4.58
N ALA A 91 -6.99 -8.31 -5.11
CA ALA A 91 -6.30 -7.29 -5.90
C ALA A 91 -7.09 -6.92 -7.17
N SER A 92 -7.79 -7.87 -7.77
CA SER A 92 -8.63 -7.67 -8.95
C SER A 92 -9.90 -6.83 -8.69
N LEU A 93 -10.25 -6.56 -7.43
CA LEU A 93 -11.35 -5.65 -7.10
C LEU A 93 -11.00 -4.18 -7.34
N LEU A 94 -9.71 -3.85 -7.52
CA LEU A 94 -9.23 -2.52 -7.83
C LEU A 94 -9.09 -2.29 -9.35
N PRO A 95 -9.11 -1.03 -9.80
CA PRO A 95 -8.86 -0.73 -11.21
C PRO A 95 -7.38 -0.95 -11.56
N ILE A 96 -7.13 -1.44 -12.78
CA ILE A 96 -5.77 -1.64 -13.30
C ILE A 96 -5.09 -0.28 -13.49
N GLN A 97 -3.84 -0.17 -13.02
CA GLN A 97 -3.01 1.01 -13.24
C GLN A 97 -2.48 1.02 -14.68
N THR A 98 -3.19 1.69 -15.60
CA THR A 98 -2.85 1.71 -17.03
C THR A 98 -1.94 2.88 -17.45
N VAL A 99 -1.63 3.81 -16.54
CA VAL A 99 -0.83 5.00 -16.82
C VAL A 99 0.39 5.02 -15.91
N ARG A 100 1.58 5.19 -16.49
CA ARG A 100 2.86 5.35 -15.77
C ARG A 100 3.25 6.82 -15.79
N SER A 101 3.54 7.42 -14.63
CA SER A 101 4.08 8.79 -14.58
C SER A 101 5.55 8.81 -14.99
N GLU A 102 6.07 9.98 -15.38
CA GLU A 102 7.50 10.16 -15.69
C GLU A 102 8.39 9.83 -14.49
N GLU A 103 7.98 10.24 -13.29
CA GLU A 103 8.64 9.91 -12.02
C GLU A 103 8.66 8.39 -11.77
N GLN A 104 7.55 7.70 -12.08
CA GLN A 104 7.47 6.25 -11.95
C GLN A 104 8.42 5.53 -12.92
N ILE A 105 8.60 6.06 -14.13
CA ILE A 105 9.54 5.53 -15.12
C ILE A 105 10.98 5.82 -14.68
N ALA A 106 11.26 7.05 -14.24
CA ALA A 106 12.59 7.49 -13.82
C ALA A 106 13.12 6.68 -12.63
N HIS A 107 12.26 6.37 -11.66
CA HIS A 107 12.61 5.61 -10.47
C HIS A 107 12.26 4.12 -10.55
N GLN A 108 11.77 3.64 -11.70
CA GLN A 108 11.31 2.25 -11.90
C GLN A 108 10.36 1.76 -10.81
N HIS A 109 9.47 2.62 -10.33
CA HIS A 109 8.54 2.29 -9.26
C HIS A 109 7.38 1.44 -9.79
N PHE A 110 7.50 0.11 -9.69
CA PHE A 110 6.41 -0.83 -9.97
C PHE A 110 5.93 -1.44 -8.67
N SER A 111 4.62 -1.34 -8.43
CA SER A 111 4.00 -1.95 -7.25
C SER A 111 4.11 -3.47 -7.35
N THR A 112 4.62 -4.11 -6.29
CA THR A 112 4.59 -5.57 -6.18
C THR A 112 3.14 -6.03 -6.07
N PRO A 113 2.66 -6.94 -6.93
CA PRO A 113 1.31 -7.51 -6.77
C PRO A 113 1.16 -8.22 -5.40
N LEU A 114 0.00 -8.07 -4.76
CA LEU A 114 -0.28 -8.59 -3.41
C LEU A 114 0.02 -10.09 -3.27
N SER A 115 -0.43 -10.90 -4.23
CA SER A 115 -0.23 -12.35 -4.26
C SER A 115 1.25 -12.72 -4.42
N LEU A 116 2.00 -11.98 -5.26
CA LEU A 116 3.44 -12.19 -5.43
C LEU A 116 4.23 -11.78 -4.19
N ALA A 117 3.81 -10.70 -3.51
CA ALA A 117 4.43 -10.29 -2.26
C ALA A 117 4.26 -11.36 -1.17
N TRP A 118 3.06 -11.92 -1.04
CA TRP A 118 2.77 -13.03 -0.15
C TRP A 118 3.60 -14.28 -0.50
N LEU A 119 3.67 -14.65 -1.79
CA LEU A 119 4.44 -15.80 -2.26
C LEU A 119 5.91 -15.64 -1.95
N ALA A 120 6.48 -14.47 -2.22
CA ALA A 120 7.88 -14.17 -1.96
C ALA A 120 8.21 -14.32 -0.46
N ALA A 121 7.37 -13.78 0.42
CA ALA A 121 7.56 -13.92 1.87
C ALA A 121 7.45 -15.38 2.33
N ARG A 122 6.50 -16.15 1.79
CA ARG A 122 6.36 -17.58 2.11
C ARG A 122 7.55 -18.39 1.62
N MET A 123 8.08 -18.09 0.43
CA MET A 123 9.27 -18.74 -0.12
C MET A 123 10.56 -18.34 0.61
N ALA A 124 10.59 -17.15 1.22
CA ALA A 124 11.71 -16.70 2.03
C ALA A 124 11.81 -17.45 3.37
N MET A 125 10.75 -18.15 3.81
CA MET A 125 10.71 -18.94 5.05
C MET A 125 11.18 -18.15 6.28
N ILE A 126 10.76 -16.87 6.36
CA ILE A 126 11.15 -15.95 7.43
C ILE A 126 10.73 -16.53 8.79
N GLY A 127 11.69 -16.68 9.69
CA GLY A 127 11.51 -17.16 11.05
C GLY A 127 11.90 -16.14 12.13
N PRO A 128 11.70 -16.49 13.42
CA PRO A 128 11.86 -15.58 14.57
C PRO A 128 13.28 -15.09 14.82
N ASP A 129 14.28 -15.70 14.19
CA ASP A 129 15.69 -15.29 14.31
C ASP A 129 16.16 -14.44 13.12
N ASP A 130 15.36 -14.35 12.05
CA ASP A 130 15.75 -13.67 10.82
C ASP A 130 15.68 -12.15 10.96
N SER A 131 16.58 -11.47 10.25
CA SER A 131 16.55 -10.02 10.09
C SER A 131 16.28 -9.71 8.62
N VAL A 132 15.15 -9.05 8.36
CA VAL A 132 14.66 -8.81 7.00
C VAL A 132 15.04 -7.39 6.58
N LEU A 133 15.59 -7.24 5.37
CA LEU A 133 15.87 -5.95 4.75
C LEU A 133 15.05 -5.84 3.45
N GLU A 134 14.19 -4.84 3.36
CA GLU A 134 13.47 -4.51 2.13
C GLU A 134 13.98 -3.17 1.56
N PRO A 135 14.79 -3.22 0.48
CA PRO A 135 15.13 -2.02 -0.27
C PRO A 135 13.92 -1.55 -1.07
N SER A 136 13.73 -0.23 -1.17
CA SER A 136 12.64 0.40 -1.92
C SER A 136 11.26 -0.12 -1.49
N ALA A 137 11.01 -0.07 -0.18
CA ALA A 137 9.88 -0.73 0.47
C ALA A 137 8.50 -0.25 0.00
N GLY A 138 8.41 0.90 -0.69
CA GLY A 138 7.16 1.40 -1.23
C GLY A 138 6.14 1.65 -0.12
N THR A 139 4.94 1.12 -0.30
CA THR A 139 3.87 1.14 0.71
C THR A 139 3.94 -0.02 1.71
N GLY A 140 4.94 -0.90 1.59
CA GLY A 140 5.18 -2.03 2.49
C GLY A 140 4.47 -3.31 2.09
N MET A 141 4.25 -3.54 0.78
CA MET A 141 3.52 -4.70 0.29
C MET A 141 4.21 -6.03 0.65
N LEU A 142 5.54 -6.11 0.56
CA LEU A 142 6.32 -7.27 1.02
C LEU A 142 6.48 -7.24 2.55
N ALA A 143 6.84 -6.09 3.11
CA ALA A 143 7.03 -5.86 4.55
C ALA A 143 5.84 -6.31 5.41
N HIS A 144 4.63 -6.20 4.86
CA HIS A 144 3.39 -6.64 5.46
C HIS A 144 3.42 -8.14 5.83
N TRP A 145 4.07 -8.98 5.02
CA TRP A 145 4.11 -10.44 5.17
C TRP A 145 5.32 -10.96 5.96
N ALA A 146 6.25 -10.08 6.34
CA ALA A 146 7.50 -10.43 7.03
C ALA A 146 7.39 -10.34 8.56
N GLY A 147 6.20 -10.56 9.12
CA GLY A 147 5.89 -10.32 10.54
C GLY A 147 6.60 -11.26 11.54
N GLU A 148 6.99 -12.45 11.10
CA GLU A 148 7.69 -13.44 11.94
C GLU A 148 9.16 -13.08 12.19
N GLY A 149 9.74 -12.18 11.39
CA GLY A 149 11.15 -11.80 11.51
C GLY A 149 11.47 -11.09 12.83
N ARG A 150 12.65 -11.36 13.38
CA ARG A 150 13.17 -10.69 14.59
C ARG A 150 13.23 -9.18 14.44
N ALA A 151 13.68 -8.73 13.26
CA ALA A 151 13.88 -7.33 12.93
C ALA A 151 13.52 -7.10 11.46
N LEU A 152 13.00 -5.92 11.16
CA LEU A 152 12.67 -5.53 9.80
C LEU A 152 13.14 -4.11 9.50
N HIS A 153 14.07 -4.02 8.55
CA HIS A 153 14.68 -2.79 8.07
C HIS A 153 14.08 -2.44 6.71
N LEU A 154 13.43 -1.29 6.62
CA LEU A 154 12.75 -0.82 5.40
C LEU A 154 13.47 0.42 4.90
N ASN A 155 13.91 0.41 3.64
CA ASN A 155 14.51 1.60 3.03
C ASN A 155 13.54 2.22 2.01
N GLU A 156 13.11 3.45 2.26
CA GLU A 156 12.21 4.18 1.36
C GLU A 156 12.60 5.66 1.31
N LEU A 157 12.94 6.14 0.11
CA LEU A 157 13.45 7.48 -0.15
C LEU A 157 12.33 8.52 -0.28
N ASP A 158 11.14 8.08 -0.68
CA ASP A 158 10.00 8.97 -0.77
C ASP A 158 9.47 9.29 0.63
N PRO A 159 9.44 10.58 1.02
CA PRO A 159 9.12 10.96 2.39
C PRO A 159 7.67 10.67 2.77
N VAL A 160 6.73 10.60 1.81
CA VAL A 160 5.32 10.26 2.06
C VAL A 160 5.20 8.76 2.27
N ARG A 161 5.83 7.94 1.42
CA ARG A 161 5.81 6.48 1.56
C ARG A 161 6.55 6.00 2.81
N ALA A 162 7.69 6.59 3.15
CA ALA A 162 8.39 6.33 4.40
C ALA A 162 7.49 6.58 5.62
N GLU A 163 6.67 7.63 5.56
CA GLU A 163 5.74 7.98 6.62
C GLU A 163 4.48 7.09 6.62
N ILE A 164 4.02 6.60 5.46
CA ILE A 164 3.01 5.53 5.38
C ILE A 164 3.52 4.27 6.10
N LEU A 165 4.76 3.85 5.83
CA LEU A 165 5.37 2.69 6.49
C LEU A 165 5.40 2.86 8.02
N ARG A 166 5.79 4.04 8.52
CA ARG A 166 5.78 4.35 9.97
C ARG A 166 4.38 4.22 10.59
N GLN A 167 3.34 4.56 9.83
CA GLN A 167 1.96 4.58 10.33
C GLN A 167 1.24 3.23 10.18
N LEU A 168 1.55 2.43 9.15
CA LEU A 168 0.95 1.11 8.92
C LEU A 168 1.58 0.00 9.75
N ASP A 169 2.79 0.22 10.25
CA ASP A 169 3.59 -0.79 10.90
C ASP A 169 4.03 -0.38 12.30
N THR A 170 3.33 -0.89 13.30
CA THR A 170 3.49 -0.49 14.70
C THR A 170 4.39 -1.44 15.50
N SER A 171 5.06 -2.41 14.84
CA SER A 171 5.91 -3.35 15.55
C SER A 171 7.19 -2.68 16.08
N LYS A 172 7.56 -3.00 17.33
CA LYS A 172 8.67 -2.35 18.04
C LYS A 172 10.06 -2.62 17.46
N ASN A 173 10.19 -3.60 16.56
CA ASN A 173 11.47 -4.07 16.01
C ASN A 173 11.71 -3.61 14.56
N ARG A 174 11.07 -2.52 14.15
CA ARG A 174 11.21 -1.96 12.80
C ARG A 174 12.03 -0.69 12.76
N LEU A 175 12.92 -0.62 11.77
CA LEU A 175 13.72 0.55 11.46
C LEU A 175 13.40 0.99 10.03
N ILE A 176 12.92 2.22 9.88
CA ILE A 176 12.69 2.83 8.57
C ILE A 176 13.87 3.75 8.27
N LEU A 177 14.67 3.35 7.30
CA LEU A 177 15.78 4.07 6.74
C LEU A 177 15.23 5.00 5.65
N ALA A 178 15.43 6.31 5.82
CA ALA A 178 15.00 7.35 4.90
C ALA A 178 16.23 8.11 4.38
#